data_AF-A0A223I196-F1
#
_entry.id   AF-A0A223I196-F1
#
_cell.length_a   1.000
_cell.length_b   1.000
_cell.length_c   1.000
_cell.angle_alpha   90.00
_cell.angle_beta   90.00
_cell.angle_gamma   90.00
#
_symmetry.space_group_name_H-M   'P 1'
#
loop_
_entity.id
_entity.type
_entity.pdbx_description
1 polymer ?
#
loop_
_entity_poly.entity_id
_entity_poly.type
_entity_poly.pdbx_seq_one_letter_code
_entity_poly.pdbx_strand_id
1 'polypeptide(L)'
;MRYICPNCFKIADIGDEKCQKCGYDFKNIANDDYSRKLITALNHPDYNVQYMAAKIIGELKIKEAKNALIEFLKKDKKNKDPYIEQAVVAALGEIGDKTAYDYIYNNIDNFSILTKNIALIALEKIKSRFN
;
A
#
# COMPACT_ATOMS: atom_id res chain seq x y z
N MET A 1 15.27 11.25 23.84
CA MET A 1 14.93 10.26 22.80
C MET A 1 13.82 10.85 21.92
N ARG A 2 13.78 10.61 20.62
CA ARG A 2 12.71 11.11 19.74
C ARG A 2 11.94 9.90 19.22
N TYR A 3 10.60 9.98 19.21
CA TYR A 3 9.76 8.93 18.64
C TYR A 3 9.20 9.38 17.29
N ILE A 4 8.89 8.42 16.43
CA ILE A 4 8.25 8.68 15.14
C ILE A 4 6.78 8.28 15.27
N CYS A 5 5.87 9.19 14.90
CA CYS A 5 4.45 8.88 14.88
C CYS A 5 4.15 7.78 13.84
N PRO A 6 3.50 6.66 14.20
CA PRO A 6 3.27 5.54 13.29
C PRO A 6 2.26 5.85 12.18
N ASN A 7 1.51 6.96 12.30
CA ASN A 7 0.51 7.36 11.32
C ASN A 7 1.02 8.38 10.29
N CYS A 8 1.71 9.43 10.72
CA CYS A 8 2.18 10.49 9.82
C CYS A 8 3.71 10.53 9.64
N PHE A 9 4.45 9.63 10.30
CA PHE A 9 5.90 9.47 10.21
C PHE A 9 6.73 10.71 10.56
N LYS A 10 6.14 11.67 11.27
CA LYS A 10 6.82 12.87 11.77
C LYS A 10 7.34 12.62 13.20
N ILE A 11 8.39 13.34 13.56
CA ILE A 11 8.92 13.35 14.92
C ILE A 11 7.81 13.79 15.88
N ALA A 12 7.64 13.04 16.96
CA ALA A 12 6.77 13.33 18.08
C ALA A 12 7.58 13.54 19.36
N ASP A 13 7.05 14.37 20.26
CA ASP A 13 7.68 14.67 21.54
C ASP A 13 7.41 13.57 22.57
N ILE A 14 8.34 13.36 23.50
CA ILE A 14 8.17 12.36 24.55
C ILE A 14 7.10 12.83 25.52
N GLY A 15 6.16 11.94 25.86
CA GLY A 15 5.10 12.22 26.84
C GLY A 15 3.81 12.76 26.24
N ASP A 16 3.79 13.07 24.95
CA ASP A 16 2.55 13.38 24.24
C ASP A 16 1.62 12.17 24.28
N GLU A 17 0.34 12.39 24.61
CA GLU A 17 -0.69 11.36 24.46
C GLU A 17 -1.18 11.27 23.02
N LYS A 18 -1.09 12.37 22.25
CA LYS A 18 -1.52 12.45 20.86
C LYS A 18 -0.48 13.14 20.00
N CYS A 19 -0.33 12.70 18.76
CA CYS A 19 0.54 13.36 17.79
C CYS A 19 0.03 14.77 17.48
N GLN A 20 0.85 15.79 17.77
CA GLN A 20 0.52 17.20 17.48
C GLN A 20 0.30 17.50 15.98
N LYS A 21 0.77 16.62 15.07
CA LYS A 21 0.67 16.82 13.62
C LYS A 21 -0.55 16.17 12.98
N CYS A 22 -0.96 15.00 13.45
CA CYS A 22 -2.05 14.24 12.84
C CYS A 22 -3.14 13.79 13.81
N GLY A 23 -3.00 14.11 15.10
CA GLY A 23 -3.96 13.75 16.15
C GLY A 23 -3.96 12.28 16.56
N TYR A 24 -3.06 11.45 16.02
CA TYR A 24 -2.98 10.02 16.33
C TYR A 24 -2.76 9.79 17.83
N ASP A 25 -3.57 8.92 18.43
CA ASP A 25 -3.52 8.60 19.85
C ASP A 25 -2.48 7.52 20.16
N PHE A 26 -1.41 7.91 20.86
CA PHE A 26 -0.32 7.02 21.20
C PHE A 26 -0.69 5.97 22.25
N LYS A 27 -1.77 6.16 23.02
CA LYS A 27 -2.26 5.13 23.96
C LYS A 27 -2.80 3.89 23.24
N ASN A 28 -3.19 4.03 21.97
CA ASN A 28 -3.83 2.97 21.19
C ASN A 28 -2.89 2.23 20.22
N ILE A 29 -1.57 2.46 20.28
CA ILE A 29 -0.60 1.79 19.39
C ILE A 29 -0.69 0.26 19.45
N ALA A 30 -0.88 -0.30 20.65
CA ALA A 30 -0.99 -1.74 20.86
C ALA A 30 -2.27 -2.33 20.26
N ASN A 31 -3.34 -1.53 20.20
CA ASN A 31 -4.67 -1.94 19.73
C ASN A 31 -4.84 -1.78 18.22
N ASP A 32 -3.91 -1.12 17.53
CA ASP A 32 -3.98 -0.95 16.09
C ASP A 32 -3.88 -2.31 15.37
N ASP A 33 -4.91 -2.61 14.60
CA ASP A 33 -4.99 -3.77 13.73
C ASP A 33 -3.76 -3.87 12.81
N TYR A 34 -3.25 -5.09 12.64
CA TYR A 34 -2.06 -5.35 11.84
C TYR A 34 -2.25 -4.91 10.38
N SER A 35 -3.43 -5.14 9.81
CA SER A 35 -3.75 -4.73 8.45
C SER A 35 -3.73 -3.21 8.31
N ARG A 36 -4.28 -2.49 9.30
CA ARG A 36 -4.24 -1.01 9.34
C ARG A 36 -2.81 -0.47 9.38
N LYS A 37 -1.92 -1.10 10.16
CA LYS A 37 -0.49 -0.74 10.22
C LYS A 37 0.18 -0.88 8.86
N LEU A 38 -0.07 -1.98 8.15
CA LEU A 38 0.46 -2.19 6.80
C LEU A 38 -0.09 -1.19 5.78
N ILE A 39 -1.40 -0.92 5.80
CA ILE A 39 -2.03 0.07 4.92
C ILE A 39 -1.41 1.46 5.13
N THR A 40 -1.15 1.82 6.38
CA THR A 40 -0.50 3.09 6.73
C THR A 40 0.94 3.13 6.20
N ALA A 41 1.67 2.03 6.33
CA ALA A 41 3.06 1.87 5.89
C ALA A 41 3.26 2.01 4.36
N LEU A 42 2.21 1.86 3.54
CA LEU A 42 2.26 2.19 2.10
C LEU A 42 2.65 3.66 1.84
N ASN A 43 2.52 4.54 2.82
CA ASN A 43 2.88 5.96 2.73
C ASN A 43 4.12 6.32 3.55
N HIS A 44 4.88 5.32 4.00
CA HIS A 44 6.08 5.55 4.80
C HIS A 44 7.15 6.30 3.98
N PRO A 45 7.92 7.24 4.56
CA PRO A 45 8.93 8.00 3.83
C PRO A 45 10.08 7.12 3.27
N ASP A 46 10.34 5.98 3.89
CA ASP A 46 11.28 4.97 3.38
C ASP A 46 10.61 4.04 2.35
N TYR A 47 11.14 4.01 1.14
CA TYR A 47 10.71 3.18 0.03
C TYR A 47 10.76 1.67 0.31
N ASN A 48 11.72 1.20 1.11
CA ASN A 48 11.81 -0.21 1.50
C ASN A 48 10.60 -0.62 2.36
N VAL A 49 10.14 0.27 3.24
CA VAL A 49 8.96 0.04 4.07
C VAL A 49 7.70 0.01 3.21
N GLN A 50 7.56 0.91 2.24
CA GLN A 50 6.44 0.89 1.30
C GLN A 50 6.40 -0.41 0.50
N TYR A 51 7.54 -0.82 -0.07
CA TYR A 51 7.68 -2.08 -0.81
C TYR A 51 7.28 -3.28 0.05
N MET A 52 7.82 -3.36 1.27
CA MET A 52 7.54 -4.48 2.18
C MET A 52 6.07 -4.49 2.60
N ALA A 53 5.47 -3.32 2.87
CA ALA A 53 4.05 -3.21 3.18
C ALA A 53 3.19 -3.75 2.04
N ALA A 54 3.44 -3.34 0.79
CA ALA A 54 2.72 -3.84 -0.37
C ALA A 54 2.88 -5.36 -0.55
N LYS A 55 4.11 -5.88 -0.42
CA LYS A 55 4.40 -7.31 -0.51
C LYS A 55 3.62 -8.13 0.52
N ILE A 56 3.69 -7.74 1.80
CA ILE A 56 3.00 -8.44 2.88
C ILE A 56 1.47 -8.35 2.72
N ILE A 57 0.94 -7.19 2.31
CA ILE A 57 -0.49 -7.03 2.02
C ILE A 57 -0.95 -8.03 0.97
N GLY A 58 -0.17 -8.22 -0.10
CA GLY A 58 -0.44 -9.20 -1.15
C GLY A 58 -0.37 -10.64 -0.65
N GLU A 59 0.72 -11.01 0.04
CA GLU A 59 0.94 -12.36 0.57
C GLU A 59 -0.19 -12.79 1.53
N LEU A 60 -0.64 -11.89 2.39
CA LEU A 60 -1.73 -12.12 3.33
C LEU A 60 -3.12 -11.86 2.74
N LYS A 61 -3.20 -11.39 1.48
CA LYS A 61 -4.43 -11.09 0.74
C LYS A 61 -5.39 -10.17 1.52
N ILE A 62 -4.84 -9.13 2.15
CA ILE A 62 -5.59 -8.17 2.96
C ILE A 62 -6.56 -7.37 2.07
N LYS A 63 -7.84 -7.76 2.06
CA LYS A 63 -8.84 -7.23 1.12
C LYS A 63 -9.14 -5.75 1.36
N GLU A 64 -9.12 -5.33 2.62
CA GLU A 64 -9.37 -3.96 3.06
C GLU A 64 -8.33 -2.97 2.50
N ALA A 65 -7.13 -3.45 2.16
CA ALA A 65 -6.06 -2.63 1.61
C ALA A 65 -6.26 -2.24 0.14
N LYS A 66 -7.22 -2.85 -0.56
CA LYS A 66 -7.46 -2.66 -2.01
C LYS A 66 -7.50 -1.18 -2.41
N ASN A 67 -8.33 -0.39 -1.72
CA ASN A 67 -8.51 1.02 -2.08
C ASN A 67 -7.22 1.80 -1.84
N ALA A 68 -6.49 1.51 -0.76
CA ALA A 68 -5.21 2.17 -0.46
C ALA A 68 -4.13 1.84 -1.51
N LEU A 69 -4.07 0.59 -1.99
CA LEU A 69 -3.17 0.18 -3.07
C LEU A 69 -3.52 0.89 -4.39
N ILE A 70 -4.81 0.99 -4.75
CA ILE A 70 -5.25 1.74 -5.93
C ILE A 70 -4.89 3.23 -5.81
N GLU A 71 -5.15 3.84 -4.65
CA GLU A 71 -4.78 5.23 -4.40
C GLU A 71 -3.26 5.44 -4.46
N PHE A 72 -2.46 4.48 -3.99
CA PHE A 72 -1.00 4.51 -4.17
C PHE A 72 -0.64 4.56 -5.66
N LEU A 73 -1.26 3.74 -6.51
CA LEU A 73 -0.99 3.74 -7.95
C LEU A 73 -1.42 5.04 -8.65
N LYS A 74 -2.43 5.75 -8.13
CA LYS A 74 -2.86 7.06 -8.65
C LYS A 74 -1.92 8.21 -8.30
N LYS A 75 -1.17 8.12 -7.19
CA LYS A 75 -0.21 9.16 -6.77
C LYS A 75 0.90 9.36 -7.80
N ASP A 76 1.40 10.60 -7.85
CA ASP A 76 2.36 11.17 -8.82
C ASP A 76 3.19 10.11 -9.58
N LYS A 77 2.86 9.96 -10.87
CA LYS A 77 3.45 8.96 -11.76
C LYS A 77 4.92 9.24 -12.09
N LYS A 78 5.40 10.49 -11.98
CA LYS A 78 6.75 10.87 -12.42
C LYS A 78 7.85 10.38 -11.47
N ASN A 79 7.52 10.15 -10.21
CA ASN A 79 8.48 9.82 -9.16
C ASN A 79 8.21 8.47 -8.50
N LYS A 80 7.35 7.62 -9.09
CA LYS A 80 7.02 6.32 -8.53
C LYS A 80 8.13 5.32 -8.85
N ASP A 81 8.72 4.76 -7.80
CA ASP A 81 9.70 3.67 -7.92
C ASP A 81 9.03 2.45 -8.60
N PRO A 82 9.57 1.96 -9.73
CA PRO A 82 9.00 0.81 -10.46
C PRO A 82 8.90 -0.47 -9.63
N TYR A 83 9.80 -0.70 -8.67
CA TYR A 83 9.77 -1.90 -7.83
C TYR A 83 8.60 -1.85 -6.83
N ILE A 84 8.28 -0.67 -6.32
CA ILE A 84 7.11 -0.48 -5.45
C ILE A 84 5.82 -0.57 -6.27
N GLU A 85 5.82 0.00 -7.49
CA GLU A 85 4.70 -0.14 -8.42
C GLU A 85 4.39 -1.61 -8.72
N GLN A 86 5.41 -2.41 -9.04
CA GLN A 86 5.28 -3.86 -9.23
C GLN A 86 4.70 -4.55 -8.00
N ALA A 87 5.21 -4.26 -6.81
CA ALA A 87 4.74 -4.87 -5.57
C ALA A 87 3.25 -4.55 -5.31
N VAL A 88 2.83 -3.31 -5.57
CA VAL A 88 1.44 -2.87 -5.39
C VAL A 88 0.52 -3.52 -6.42
N VAL A 89 0.92 -3.59 -7.70
CA VAL A 89 0.15 -4.28 -8.75
C VAL A 89 0.05 -5.78 -8.47
N ALA A 90 1.14 -6.42 -8.05
CA ALA A 90 1.14 -7.82 -7.65
C ALA A 90 0.19 -8.07 -6.47
N ALA A 91 0.23 -7.21 -5.44
CA ALA A 91 -0.65 -7.30 -4.28
C ALA A 91 -2.14 -7.20 -4.67
N LEU A 92 -2.49 -6.30 -5.60
CA LEU A 92 -3.85 -6.22 -6.15
C LEU A 92 -4.26 -7.52 -6.87
N GLY A 93 -3.34 -8.15 -7.61
CA GLY A 93 -3.52 -9.47 -8.20
C GLY A 93 -3.75 -10.59 -7.17
N GLU A 94 -3.01 -10.57 -6.06
CA GLU A 94 -3.18 -11.51 -4.95
C GLU A 94 -4.51 -11.31 -4.21
N ILE A 95 -4.96 -10.08 -4.04
CA ILE A 95 -6.26 -9.77 -3.41
C ILE A 95 -7.41 -10.29 -4.28
N GLY A 96 -7.33 -10.14 -5.61
CA GLY A 96 -8.29 -10.80 -6.51
C GLY A 96 -9.66 -10.11 -6.61
N ASP A 97 -9.71 -8.77 -6.49
CA ASP A 97 -10.97 -8.01 -6.51
C ASP A 97 -11.29 -7.46 -7.90
N LYS A 98 -12.57 -7.46 -8.29
CA LYS A 98 -13.02 -6.97 -9.60
C LYS A 98 -12.67 -5.50 -9.84
N THR A 99 -12.76 -4.63 -8.83
CA THR A 99 -12.38 -3.22 -9.00
C THR A 99 -10.87 -3.06 -9.17
N ALA A 100 -10.07 -3.99 -8.64
CA ALA A 100 -8.63 -4.03 -8.89
C ALA A 100 -8.33 -4.44 -10.34
N TYR A 101 -9.07 -5.43 -10.87
CA TYR A 101 -8.99 -5.81 -12.28
C TYR A 101 -9.30 -4.62 -13.20
N ASP A 102 -10.44 -3.97 -12.98
CA ASP A 102 -10.88 -2.84 -13.81
C ASP A 102 -9.86 -1.70 -13.77
N TYR A 103 -9.27 -1.42 -12.61
CA TYR A 103 -8.24 -0.39 -12.49
C TYR A 103 -6.97 -0.75 -13.28
N ILE A 104 -6.44 -1.97 -13.10
CA ILE A 104 -5.22 -2.42 -13.77
C ILE A 104 -5.43 -2.46 -15.29
N TYR A 105 -6.56 -3.00 -15.75
CA TYR A 105 -6.87 -3.12 -17.18
C TYR A 105 -6.94 -1.75 -17.86
N ASN A 106 -7.67 -0.80 -17.27
CA ASN A 106 -7.84 0.54 -17.84
C ASN A 106 -6.58 1.42 -17.72
N ASN A 107 -5.56 1.01 -16.96
CA ASN A 107 -4.35 1.80 -16.73
C ASN A 107 -3.06 1.08 -17.13
N ILE A 108 -3.14 -0.02 -17.89
CA ILE A 108 -1.97 -0.83 -18.21
C ILE A 108 -0.86 -0.04 -18.92
N ASP A 109 -1.23 0.93 -19.76
CA ASP A 109 -0.29 1.79 -20.47
C ASP A 109 0.34 2.87 -19.60
N ASN A 110 -0.23 3.13 -18.43
CA ASN A 110 0.30 4.09 -17.46
C ASN A 110 1.36 3.51 -16.54
N PHE A 111 1.50 2.19 -16.47
CA PHE A 111 2.50 1.52 -15.66
C PHE A 111 3.88 1.56 -16.32
N SER A 112 4.93 1.49 -15.50
CA SER A 112 6.29 1.39 -16.00
C SER A 112 6.47 0.14 -16.87
N ILE A 113 7.47 0.16 -17.77
CA ILE A 113 7.81 -0.98 -18.63
C ILE A 113 8.02 -2.25 -17.80
N LEU A 114 8.64 -2.12 -16.62
CA LEU A 114 8.91 -3.22 -15.71
C LEU A 114 7.62 -3.78 -15.09
N THR A 115 6.60 -2.96 -14.88
CA THR A 115 5.33 -3.35 -14.25
C THR A 115 4.34 -3.97 -15.23
N LYS A 116 4.41 -3.68 -16.53
CA LYS A 116 3.43 -4.17 -17.51
C LYS A 116 3.25 -5.70 -17.49
N ASN A 117 4.34 -6.46 -17.40
CA ASN A 117 4.26 -7.93 -17.30
C ASN A 117 3.57 -8.39 -16.01
N ILE A 118 3.87 -7.72 -14.88
CA ILE A 118 3.24 -8.00 -13.59
C ILE A 118 1.74 -7.66 -13.62
N ALA A 119 1.36 -6.57 -14.30
CA ALA A 119 -0.04 -6.20 -14.51
C ALA A 119 -0.81 -7.27 -15.28
N LEU A 120 -0.24 -7.83 -16.35
CA LEU A 120 -0.86 -8.92 -17.11
C LEU A 120 -1.05 -10.17 -16.24
N ILE A 121 -0.02 -10.58 -15.49
CA ILE A 121 -0.11 -11.72 -14.56
C ILE A 121 -1.20 -11.46 -13.50
N ALA A 122 -1.25 -10.25 -12.94
CA ALA A 122 -2.27 -9.87 -11.97
C ALA A 122 -3.68 -9.97 -12.59
N LEU A 123 -3.89 -9.48 -13.80
CA LEU A 123 -5.18 -9.57 -14.51
C LEU A 123 -5.60 -11.02 -14.74
N GLU A 124 -4.71 -11.88 -15.21
CA GLU A 124 -4.97 -13.32 -15.38
C GLU A 124 -5.35 -13.99 -14.06
N LYS A 125 -4.60 -13.69 -13.01
CA LYS A 125 -4.81 -14.23 -11.66
C LYS A 125 -6.12 -13.77 -11.03
N ILE A 126 -6.56 -12.55 -11.32
CA ILE A 126 -7.86 -12.05 -10.88
C ILE A 126 -8.97 -12.72 -11.70
N LYS A 127 -8.82 -12.79 -13.03
CA LYS A 127 -9.81 -13.40 -13.94
C LYS A 127 -10.06 -14.87 -13.61
N SER A 128 -9.03 -15.64 -13.27
CA SER A 128 -9.16 -17.05 -12.91
C SER A 128 -9.94 -17.32 -11.61
N ARG A 129 -10.28 -16.28 -10.83
CA ARG A 129 -11.14 -16.39 -9.63
C ARG A 129 -12.62 -16.16 -9.92
N PHE A 130 -12.93 -15.63 -11.10
CA PHE A 130 -14.30 -15.27 -11.50
C PHE A 130 -14.81 -16.11 -12.68
N ASN A 131 -13.94 -16.90 -13.31
CA ASN A 131 -14.29 -17.97 -14.26
C ASN A 131 -14.47 -19.28 -13.52
#